data_AF-A0A9Q3K3A8-F1
#
_entry.id   AF-A0A9Q3K3A8-F1
#
_cell.length_a   1.000
_cell.length_b   1.000
_cell.length_c   1.000
_cell.angle_alpha   90.00
_cell.angle_beta   90.00
_cell.angle_gamma   90.00
#
_symmetry.space_group_name_H-M   'P 1'
#
loop_
_entity.id
_entity.type
_entity.pdbx_description
1 polymer ?
#
loop_
_entity_poly.entity_id
_entity_poly.type
_entity_poly.pdbx_seq_one_letter_code
_entity_poly.pdbx_strand_id
1 'polypeptide(L)'
;MLGLEHCKPQIFHGPTHHSLSEADILKCDIIITSHITITQEFKQTKTSTSFIFKINWHHIVLDEVHYLNSQYTATHQAINRLLSSCQICLTGMPIHNTFYDLLGTISFITQPQSSDQDNWSPFILSSLAKGSNDILHLALRHLSLHPTKTTHLKSLPTISHHYELLPFNPTMLQEYSRLYKELL
;
A
#
# COMPACT_ATOMS: atom_id res chain seq x y z
N MET A 1 28.67 6.05 -2.94
CA MET A 1 27.28 6.51 -2.71
C MET A 1 26.91 7.33 -3.93
N LEU A 2 26.37 6.67 -4.97
CA LEU A 2 25.93 7.36 -6.19
C LEU A 2 24.65 8.12 -5.83
N GLY A 3 24.74 9.45 -5.77
CA GLY A 3 23.64 10.32 -5.35
C GLY A 3 22.52 10.37 -6.38
N LEU A 4 21.30 10.63 -5.90
CA LEU A 4 20.08 10.88 -6.70
C LEU A 4 20.15 12.18 -7.55
N GLU A 5 21.32 12.81 -7.62
CA GLU A 5 21.57 14.12 -8.23
C GLU A 5 21.35 14.13 -9.75
N HIS A 6 21.40 12.94 -10.37
CA HIS A 6 21.18 12.75 -11.81
C HIS A 6 19.76 12.27 -12.14
N CYS A 7 18.95 11.92 -11.14
CA CYS A 7 17.58 11.46 -11.37
C CYS A 7 16.68 12.65 -11.68
N LYS A 8 15.85 12.51 -12.71
CA LYS A 8 14.82 13.46 -13.09
C LYS A 8 13.46 12.99 -12.57
N PRO A 9 13.02 13.44 -11.38
CA PRO A 9 11.70 13.14 -10.87
C PRO A 9 10.64 13.97 -11.59
N GLN A 10 9.49 13.36 -11.87
CA GLN A 10 8.32 14.03 -12.41
C GLN A 10 7.08 13.68 -11.58
N ILE A 11 6.29 14.70 -11.27
CA ILE A 11 5.05 14.54 -10.51
C ILE A 11 3.91 14.29 -11.49
N PHE A 12 3.23 13.16 -11.33
CA PHE A 12 2.01 12.79 -12.02
C PHE A 12 0.86 12.81 -11.01
N HIS A 13 0.36 14.02 -10.70
CA HIS A 13 -0.68 14.21 -9.69
C HIS A 13 -1.58 15.39 -10.05
N GLY A 14 -2.82 15.36 -9.54
CA GLY A 14 -3.76 16.46 -9.64
C GLY A 14 -4.26 16.74 -11.07
N PRO A 15 -4.87 17.91 -11.30
CA PRO A 15 -5.43 18.28 -12.61
C PRO A 15 -4.34 18.48 -13.68
N THR A 16 -3.11 18.77 -13.26
CA THR A 16 -1.94 18.95 -14.13
C THR A 16 -1.43 17.63 -14.73
N HIS A 17 -1.83 16.47 -14.22
CA HIS A 17 -1.31 15.22 -14.76
C HIS A 17 -1.82 14.97 -16.20
N HIS A 18 -3.00 15.50 -16.57
CA HIS A 18 -3.56 15.37 -17.92
C HIS A 18 -2.79 16.15 -18.98
N SER A 19 -1.94 17.12 -18.59
CA SER A 19 -1.09 17.85 -19.54
C SER A 19 0.21 17.12 -19.85
N LEU A 20 0.53 16.03 -19.14
CA LEU A 20 1.74 15.24 -19.38
C LEU A 20 1.48 14.23 -20.50
N SER A 21 2.36 14.19 -21.48
CA SER A 21 2.32 13.20 -22.54
C SER A 21 3.16 11.97 -22.21
N GLU A 22 2.90 10.87 -22.89
CA GLU A 22 3.72 9.65 -22.80
C GLU A 22 5.20 9.94 -23.07
N ALA A 23 5.50 10.83 -24.03
CA ALA A 23 6.86 11.21 -24.39
C ALA A 23 7.59 12.00 -23.27
N ASP A 24 6.85 12.70 -22.41
CA ASP A 24 7.45 13.41 -21.27
C ASP A 24 7.79 12.44 -20.15
N ILE A 25 6.91 11.47 -19.91
CA ILE A 25 7.08 10.44 -18.88
C ILE A 25 8.24 9.51 -19.23
N LEU A 26 8.39 9.12 -20.49
CA LEU A 26 9.51 8.26 -20.95
C LEU A 26 10.89 8.92 -20.85
N LYS A 27 10.98 10.24 -20.67
CA LYS A 27 12.25 10.96 -20.46
C LYS A 27 12.65 11.08 -19.00
N CYS A 28 11.75 10.70 -18.08
CA CYS A 28 11.95 10.81 -16.65
C CYS A 28 12.45 9.50 -16.06
N ASP A 29 13.23 9.58 -14.99
CA ASP A 29 13.74 8.40 -14.30
C ASP A 29 12.77 7.91 -13.22
N ILE A 30 12.04 8.84 -12.60
CA ILE A 30 11.14 8.57 -11.47
C ILE A 30 9.84 9.32 -11.67
N ILE A 31 8.71 8.61 -11.55
CA ILE A 31 7.38 9.21 -11.52
C ILE A 31 6.79 9.07 -10.13
N ILE A 32 6.32 10.19 -9.57
CA ILE A 32 5.64 10.22 -8.27
C ILE A 32 4.17 10.51 -8.50
N THR A 33 3.30 9.63 -7.99
CA THR A 33 1.85 9.72 -8.14
C THR A 33 1.16 9.31 -6.85
N SER A 34 -0.17 9.45 -6.82
CA SER A 34 -0.99 8.99 -5.70
C SER A 34 -1.86 7.81 -6.12
N HIS A 35 -2.20 6.95 -5.15
CA HIS A 35 -3.14 5.84 -5.33
C HIS A 35 -4.46 6.30 -5.97
N ILE A 36 -4.94 7.48 -5.57
CA ILE A 36 -6.18 8.09 -6.08
C ILE A 36 -6.05 8.45 -7.56
N THR A 37 -4.93 9.05 -7.96
CA THR A 37 -4.67 9.43 -9.36
C THR A 37 -4.64 8.20 -10.27
N ILE A 38 -3.91 7.15 -9.89
CA ILE A 38 -3.89 5.89 -10.65
C ILE A 38 -5.29 5.25 -10.73
N THR A 39 -6.05 5.31 -9.65
CA THR A 39 -7.43 4.82 -9.63
C THR A 39 -8.35 5.61 -10.57
N GLN A 40 -8.17 6.93 -10.65
CA GLN A 40 -8.92 7.79 -11.57
C GLN A 40 -8.57 7.45 -13.03
N GLU A 41 -7.29 7.34 -13.35
CA GLU A 41 -6.82 6.93 -14.68
C GLU A 41 -7.38 5.56 -15.08
N PHE A 42 -7.43 4.62 -14.14
CA PHE A 42 -8.03 3.30 -14.36
C PHE A 42 -9.53 3.36 -14.64
N LYS A 43 -10.29 4.24 -13.97
CA LYS A 43 -11.72 4.41 -14.24
C LYS A 43 -11.98 5.02 -15.62
N GLN A 44 -11.07 5.88 -16.09
CA GLN A 44 -11.12 6.50 -17.42
C GLN A 44 -10.78 5.51 -18.55
N THR A 45 -10.16 4.36 -18.27
CA THR A 45 -9.85 3.37 -19.32
C THR A 45 -11.06 2.76 -20.01
N LYS A 46 -12.28 2.98 -19.48
CA LYS A 46 -13.53 2.63 -20.17
C LYS A 46 -13.80 3.46 -21.42
N THR A 47 -13.20 4.65 -21.54
CA THR A 47 -13.36 5.56 -22.69
C THR A 47 -12.07 5.71 -23.51
N SER A 48 -10.90 5.71 -22.87
CA SER A 48 -9.59 5.70 -23.53
C SER A 48 -8.52 5.12 -22.60
N THR A 49 -7.71 4.20 -23.09
CA THR A 49 -6.66 3.57 -22.27
C THR A 49 -5.54 4.57 -21.96
N SER A 50 -5.48 5.04 -20.71
CA SER A 50 -4.38 5.88 -20.20
C SER A 50 -3.02 5.23 -20.46
N PHE A 51 -2.05 6.04 -20.91
CA PHE A 51 -0.72 5.56 -21.30
C PHE A 51 0.05 4.97 -20.12
N ILE A 52 -0.28 5.36 -18.88
CA ILE A 52 0.40 4.89 -17.66
C ILE A 52 0.33 3.36 -17.50
N PHE A 53 -0.73 2.73 -18.03
CA PHE A 53 -0.95 1.28 -18.01
C PHE A 53 -0.32 0.55 -19.21
N LYS A 54 0.20 1.28 -20.20
CA LYS A 54 0.89 0.72 -21.39
C LYS A 54 2.40 0.65 -21.19
N ILE A 55 2.94 1.49 -20.31
CA ILE A 55 4.36 1.53 -19.97
C ILE A 55 4.70 0.30 -19.12
N ASN A 56 5.79 -0.39 -19.50
CA ASN A 56 6.39 -1.44 -18.66
C ASN A 56 7.36 -0.81 -17.66
N TRP A 57 6.91 -0.63 -16.42
CA TRP A 57 7.70 -0.03 -15.36
C TRP A 57 8.81 -0.98 -14.90
N HIS A 58 10.01 -0.45 -14.65
CA HIS A 58 11.05 -1.27 -14.06
C HIS A 58 10.72 -1.61 -12.60
N HIS A 59 10.29 -0.62 -11.82
CA HIS A 59 9.87 -0.78 -10.43
C HIS A 59 8.56 -0.06 -10.19
N ILE A 60 7.66 -0.71 -9.44
CA ILE A 60 6.54 -0.05 -8.77
C ILE A 60 6.84 -0.07 -7.27
N VAL A 61 6.91 1.11 -6.67
CA VAL A 61 7.11 1.26 -5.23
C VAL A 61 5.82 1.79 -4.62
N LEU A 62 5.20 1.00 -3.75
CA LEU A 62 3.98 1.38 -3.05
C LEU A 62 4.31 1.79 -1.62
N ASP A 63 4.07 3.05 -1.31
CA ASP A 63 4.05 3.52 0.07
C ASP A 63 2.69 3.28 0.71
N GLU A 64 2.71 2.92 1.99
CA GLU A 64 1.53 2.54 2.77
C GLU A 64 0.67 1.47 2.09
N VAL A 65 1.26 0.29 1.84
CA VAL A 65 0.62 -0.81 1.10
C VAL A 65 -0.75 -1.25 1.64
N HIS A 66 -1.10 -0.89 2.87
CA HIS A 66 -2.40 -1.22 3.48
C HIS A 66 -3.60 -0.71 2.66
N TYR A 67 -3.40 0.25 1.73
CA TYR A 67 -4.43 0.63 0.75
C TYR A 67 -4.82 -0.49 -0.24
N LEU A 68 -4.02 -1.56 -0.37
CA LEU A 68 -4.27 -2.70 -1.25
C LEU A 68 -5.05 -3.85 -0.61
N ASN A 69 -5.44 -3.75 0.66
CA ASN A 69 -5.94 -4.89 1.45
C ASN A 69 -7.21 -5.57 0.92
N SER A 70 -7.97 -4.92 0.03
CA SER A 70 -9.15 -5.52 -0.57
C SER A 70 -9.05 -5.54 -2.10
N GLN A 71 -9.01 -6.75 -2.64
CA GLN A 71 -8.98 -7.03 -4.09
C GLN A 71 -10.18 -6.44 -4.86
N TYR A 72 -11.27 -6.17 -4.14
CA TYR A 72 -12.49 -5.60 -4.71
C TYR A 72 -12.41 -4.07 -4.87
N THR A 73 -11.40 -3.42 -4.30
CA THR A 73 -11.24 -1.97 -4.42
C THR A 73 -10.75 -1.60 -5.81
N ALA A 74 -11.27 -0.48 -6.34
CA ALA A 74 -10.81 0.06 -7.60
C ALA A 74 -9.31 0.40 -7.57
N THR A 75 -8.78 0.77 -6.41
CA THR A 75 -7.36 1.04 -6.20
C THR A 75 -6.51 -0.21 -6.41
N HIS A 76 -6.90 -1.34 -5.81
CA HIS A 76 -6.19 -2.60 -5.99
C HIS A 76 -6.20 -3.05 -7.45
N GLN A 77 -7.37 -2.98 -8.10
CA GLN A 77 -7.49 -3.33 -9.52
C GLN A 77 -6.66 -2.42 -10.43
N ALA A 78 -6.64 -1.13 -10.14
CA ALA A 78 -5.85 -0.16 -10.88
C ALA A 78 -4.36 -0.43 -10.76
N ILE A 79 -3.87 -0.65 -9.54
CA ILE A 79 -2.45 -0.89 -9.27
C ILE A 79 -2.00 -2.22 -9.88
N ASN A 80 -2.79 -3.29 -9.75
CA ASN A 80 -2.48 -4.59 -10.38
C ASN A 80 -2.48 -4.53 -11.92
N ARG A 81 -3.10 -3.51 -12.53
CA ARG A 81 -3.11 -3.35 -13.98
C ARG A 81 -1.80 -2.76 -14.53
N LEU A 82 -1.00 -2.08 -13.71
CA LEU A 82 0.25 -1.46 -14.11
C LEU A 82 1.31 -2.52 -14.41
N LEU A 83 1.88 -2.52 -15.62
CA LEU A 83 2.94 -3.46 -16.02
C LEU A 83 4.25 -3.17 -15.30
N SER A 84 4.85 -4.18 -14.64
CA SER A 84 6.15 -3.99 -13.99
C SER A 84 7.02 -5.23 -13.91
N SER A 85 8.34 -5.02 -13.88
CA SER A 85 9.34 -6.09 -13.69
C SER A 85 9.64 -6.37 -12.21
N CYS A 86 9.43 -5.39 -11.33
CA CYS A 86 9.67 -5.52 -9.90
C CYS A 86 8.67 -4.68 -9.11
N GLN A 87 8.18 -5.24 -8.01
CA GLN A 87 7.21 -4.61 -7.12
C GLN A 87 7.77 -4.57 -5.70
N ILE A 88 7.74 -3.38 -5.11
CA ILE A 88 8.28 -3.11 -3.78
C ILE A 88 7.16 -2.49 -2.95
N CYS A 89 6.91 -3.05 -1.77
CA CYS A 89 5.96 -2.52 -0.81
C CYS A 89 6.70 -1.94 0.39
N LEU A 90 6.37 -0.70 0.74
CA LEU A 90 6.85 -0.01 1.93
C LEU A 90 5.69 0.09 2.90
N THR A 91 5.87 -0.43 4.12
CA THR A 91 4.88 -0.32 5.18
C THR A 91 5.53 -0.48 6.54
N GLY A 92 5.11 0.36 7.50
CA GLY A 92 5.46 0.18 8.90
C GLY A 92 4.57 -0.83 9.63
N MET A 93 3.45 -1.23 9.03
CA MET A 93 2.45 -2.14 9.61
C MET A 93 1.96 -3.12 8.55
N PRO A 94 2.65 -4.26 8.35
CA PRO A 94 2.28 -5.25 7.32
C PRO A 94 0.93 -5.93 7.59
N ILE A 95 0.41 -5.84 8.81
CA ILE A 95 -0.93 -6.29 9.20
C ILE A 95 -1.63 -5.08 9.83
N HIS A 96 -2.67 -4.57 9.18
CA HIS A 96 -3.39 -3.40 9.69
C HIS A 96 -4.68 -3.80 10.42
N ASN A 97 -5.55 -4.55 9.73
CA ASN A 97 -6.83 -5.01 10.26
C ASN A 97 -6.89 -6.53 10.32
N THR A 98 -6.43 -7.20 9.24
CA THR A 98 -6.63 -8.63 9.07
C THR A 98 -5.38 -9.31 8.55
N PHE A 99 -5.27 -10.61 8.79
CA PHE A 99 -4.20 -11.41 8.21
C PHE A 99 -4.21 -11.41 6.67
N TYR A 100 -5.37 -11.18 6.05
CA TYR A 100 -5.50 -11.08 4.60
C TYR A 100 -4.75 -9.88 4.02
N ASP A 101 -4.48 -8.85 4.81
CA ASP A 101 -3.67 -7.69 4.42
C ASP A 101 -2.26 -8.13 4.02
N LEU A 102 -1.67 -9.03 4.83
CA LEU A 102 -0.36 -9.60 4.58
C LEU A 102 -0.35 -10.51 3.35
N LEU A 103 -1.39 -11.34 3.20
CA LEU A 103 -1.54 -12.19 2.03
C LEU A 103 -1.70 -11.38 0.75
N GLY A 104 -2.45 -10.27 0.78
CA GLY A 104 -2.59 -9.35 -0.34
C GLY A 104 -1.27 -8.71 -0.73
N THR A 105 -0.47 -8.30 0.27
CA THR A 105 0.88 -7.75 0.05
C THR A 105 1.83 -8.78 -0.56
N ILE A 106 1.85 -10.01 -0.02
CA ILE A 106 2.66 -11.11 -0.56
C ILE A 106 2.21 -11.43 -1.99
N SER A 107 0.90 -11.52 -2.22
CA SER A 107 0.33 -11.78 -3.55
C SER A 107 0.76 -10.72 -4.55
N PHE A 108 0.72 -9.44 -4.19
CA PHE A 108 1.21 -8.36 -5.06
C PHE A 108 2.68 -8.60 -5.42
N ILE A 109 3.58 -8.66 -4.44
CA ILE A 109 5.03 -8.82 -4.67
C ILE A 109 5.37 -10.08 -5.49
N THR A 110 4.62 -11.17 -5.29
CA THR A 110 4.92 -12.47 -5.90
C THR A 110 4.23 -12.71 -7.23
N GLN A 111 3.19 -11.97 -7.59
CA GLN A 111 2.43 -12.19 -8.81
C GLN A 111 3.18 -11.67 -10.04
N PRO A 112 3.67 -12.57 -10.92
CA PRO A 112 4.11 -12.16 -12.25
C PRO A 112 2.86 -11.76 -13.03
N GLN A 113 2.91 -10.65 -13.74
CA GLN A 113 1.75 -10.08 -14.44
C GLN A 113 1.22 -10.93 -15.60
N SER A 114 1.75 -12.13 -15.79
CA SER A 114 1.48 -13.05 -16.88
C SER A 114 1.03 -14.45 -16.44
N SER A 115 0.93 -14.77 -15.14
CA SER A 115 0.59 -16.13 -14.68
C SER A 115 -0.58 -16.15 -13.68
N ASP A 116 -1.74 -16.62 -14.14
CA ASP A 116 -2.87 -17.03 -13.29
C ASP A 116 -2.52 -18.21 -12.35
N GLN A 117 -1.33 -18.80 -12.49
CA GLN A 117 -0.92 -20.07 -11.86
C GLN A 117 -0.20 -19.93 -10.52
N ASP A 118 0.30 -18.74 -10.14
CA ASP A 118 1.15 -18.57 -8.96
C ASP A 118 0.39 -17.96 -7.77
N ASN A 119 -0.80 -18.47 -7.44
CA ASN A 119 -1.48 -18.05 -6.21
C ASN A 119 -0.94 -18.86 -5.02
N TRP A 120 -0.02 -18.25 -4.28
CA TRP A 120 0.59 -18.84 -3.07
C TRP A 120 -0.32 -18.79 -1.84
N SER A 121 -1.36 -17.95 -1.87
CA SER A 121 -2.26 -17.69 -0.74
C SER A 121 -2.91 -18.96 -0.17
N PRO A 122 -3.44 -19.90 -0.99
CA PRO A 122 -4.04 -21.14 -0.48
C PRO A 122 -3.04 -22.04 0.26
N PHE A 123 -1.78 -22.08 -0.17
CA PHE A 123 -0.74 -22.87 0.50
C PHE A 123 -0.41 -22.32 1.89
N ILE A 124 -0.27 -20.99 2.01
CA ILE A 124 -0.07 -20.32 3.29
C ILE A 124 -1.29 -20.54 4.20
N LEU A 125 -2.50 -20.30 3.69
CA LEU A 125 -3.75 -20.45 4.43
C LEU A 125 -3.96 -21.89 4.94
N SER A 126 -3.71 -22.90 4.09
CA SER A 126 -3.86 -24.31 4.46
C SER A 126 -2.87 -24.76 5.54
N SER A 127 -1.66 -24.17 5.56
CA SER A 127 -0.64 -24.46 6.57
C SER A 127 -1.02 -23.86 7.92
N LEU A 128 -1.54 -22.63 7.90
CA LEU A 128 -2.06 -21.95 9.08
C LEU A 128 -3.28 -22.67 9.68
N ALA A 129 -4.18 -23.17 8.83
CA ALA A 129 -5.34 -23.96 9.28
C ALA A 129 -4.93 -25.27 9.99
N LYS A 130 -3.74 -25.80 9.66
CA LYS A 130 -3.13 -26.95 10.35
C LYS A 130 -2.31 -26.56 11.59
N GLY A 131 -2.27 -25.28 11.94
CA GLY A 131 -1.53 -24.75 13.08
C GLY A 131 -0.03 -24.55 12.85
N SER A 132 0.46 -24.63 11.60
CA SER A 132 1.87 -24.38 11.27
C SER A 132 2.06 -22.99 10.66
N ASN A 133 3.06 -22.27 11.18
CA ASN A 133 3.47 -20.95 10.69
C ASN A 133 4.75 -21.01 9.85
N ASP A 134 5.32 -22.20 9.61
CA ASP A 134 6.68 -22.35 9.07
C ASP A 134 6.80 -21.77 7.66
N ILE A 135 5.80 -22.05 6.82
CA ILE A 135 5.75 -21.53 5.44
C ILE A 135 5.61 -20.01 5.42
N LEU A 136 4.80 -19.45 6.34
CA LEU A 136 4.65 -18.01 6.47
C LEU A 136 5.98 -17.36 6.91
N HIS A 137 6.64 -17.91 7.91
CA HIS A 137 7.93 -17.41 8.37
C HIS A 137 9.01 -17.49 7.29
N LEU A 138 9.02 -18.58 6.51
CA LEU A 138 9.91 -18.73 5.38
C LEU A 138 9.65 -17.67 4.31
N ALA A 139 8.38 -17.47 3.93
CA ALA A 139 7.99 -16.45 2.97
C ALA A 139 8.41 -15.04 3.44
N LEU A 140 8.08 -14.68 4.67
CA LEU A 140 8.45 -13.38 5.24
C LEU A 140 9.97 -13.19 5.32
N ARG A 141 10.73 -14.23 5.67
CA ARG A 141 12.19 -14.16 5.72
C ARG A 141 12.81 -13.83 4.36
N HIS A 142 12.21 -14.26 3.26
CA HIS A 142 12.71 -14.03 1.91
C HIS A 142 12.12 -12.79 1.23
N LEU A 143 10.87 -12.43 1.56
CA LEU A 143 10.13 -11.36 0.90
C LEU A 143 10.18 -10.04 1.67
N SER A 144 10.46 -10.06 2.98
CA SER A 144 10.41 -8.88 3.82
C SER A 144 11.75 -8.57 4.48
N LEU A 145 12.05 -7.29 4.57
CA LEU A 145 13.13 -6.77 5.40
C LEU A 145 12.51 -5.87 6.47
N HIS A 146 12.57 -6.29 7.73
CA HIS A 146 11.94 -5.56 8.83
C HIS A 146 12.94 -5.25 9.96
N PRO A 147 13.75 -4.18 9.84
CA PRO A 147 14.64 -3.77 10.92
C PRO A 147 13.81 -3.29 12.12
N THR A 148 14.04 -3.90 13.29
CA THR A 148 13.39 -3.45 14.51
C THR A 148 14.07 -2.18 15.05
N LYS A 149 13.28 -1.24 15.60
CA LYS A 149 13.83 -0.02 16.23
C LYS A 149 14.88 -0.36 17.30
N THR A 150 14.69 -1.45 18.05
CA THR A 150 15.59 -1.92 19.10
C THR A 150 16.94 -2.43 18.58
N THR A 151 17.02 -2.92 17.34
CA THR A 151 18.27 -3.45 16.79
C THR A 151 19.15 -2.36 16.17
N HIS A 152 18.56 -1.31 15.60
CA HIS A 152 19.30 -0.26 14.89
C HIS A 152 19.40 1.09 15.62
N LEU A 153 18.47 1.42 16.53
CA LEU A 153 18.43 2.70 17.23
C LEU A 153 18.68 2.48 18.73
N LYS A 154 19.96 2.50 19.12
CA LYS A 154 20.41 2.18 20.49
C LYS A 154 20.10 3.26 21.54
N SER A 155 19.67 4.45 21.13
CA SER A 155 19.46 5.60 22.00
C SER A 155 18.11 6.27 21.75
N LEU A 156 17.03 5.50 21.80
CA LEU A 156 15.68 6.07 21.80
C LEU A 156 15.32 6.51 23.23
N PRO A 157 14.66 7.67 23.40
CA PRO A 157 14.11 8.05 24.68
C PRO A 157 13.06 7.03 25.13
N THR A 158 12.85 6.91 26.43
CA THR A 158 11.77 6.07 26.98
C THR A 158 10.43 6.61 26.50
N ILE A 159 9.55 5.71 26.03
CA ILE A 159 8.19 6.08 25.62
C ILE A 159 7.46 6.64 26.84
N SER A 160 6.99 7.88 26.76
CA SER A 160 6.14 8.51 27.77
C SER A 160 4.70 8.60 27.27
N HIS A 161 3.77 8.02 28.04
CA HIS A 161 2.34 8.13 27.76
C HIS A 161 1.76 9.27 28.59
N HIS A 162 1.19 10.28 27.92
CA HIS A 162 0.48 11.37 28.57
C HIS A 162 -1.02 11.21 28.28
N TYR A 163 -1.81 11.06 29.34
CA TYR A 163 -3.26 10.99 29.25
C TYR A 163 -3.83 12.31 29.75
N GLU A 164 -4.53 13.02 28.88
CA GLU A 164 -5.25 14.24 29.23
C GLU A 164 -6.75 13.96 29.14
N LEU A 165 -7.41 13.94 30.30
CA LEU A 165 -8.86 13.77 30.37
C LEU A 165 -9.53 15.09 30.04
N LEU A 166 -10.14 15.17 28.86
CA LEU A 166 -10.90 16.34 28.44
C LEU A 166 -12.36 16.20 28.89
N PRO A 167 -12.89 17.14 29.70
CA PRO A 167 -14.30 17.12 30.04
C PRO A 167 -15.14 17.41 28.79
N PHE A 168 -16.30 16.76 28.69
CA PHE A 168 -17.28 17.13 27.67
C PHE A 168 -17.69 18.59 27.86
N ASN A 169 -17.75 19.34 26.76
CA ASN A 169 -18.45 20.61 26.79
C ASN A 169 -19.95 20.37 27.06
N PRO A 170 -20.69 21.36 27.58
CA PRO A 170 -22.09 21.18 27.97
C PRO A 170 -22.99 20.67 26.83
N THR A 171 -22.72 21.11 25.60
CA THR A 171 -23.45 20.70 24.39
C THR A 171 -23.23 19.23 24.05
N MET A 172 -21.99 18.76 24.07
CA MET A 172 -21.63 17.35 23.85
C MET A 172 -22.19 16.47 24.96
N LEU A 173 -22.18 16.94 26.21
CA LEU A 173 -22.75 16.18 27.33
C LEU A 173 -24.26 15.99 27.17
N GLN A 174 -24.99 17.02 26.74
CA GLN A 174 -26.41 16.93 26.44
C GLN A 174 -26.69 15.93 25.32
N GLU A 175 -25.94 16.01 24.22
CA GLU A 175 -26.11 15.12 23.08
C GLU A 175 -25.74 13.67 23.40
N TYR A 176 -24.63 13.47 24.13
CA TYR A 176 -24.23 12.16 24.63
C TYR A 176 -25.31 11.56 25.55
N SER A 177 -25.87 12.38 26.45
CA SER A 177 -26.95 11.95 27.35
C SER A 177 -28.25 11.62 26.62
N ARG A 178 -28.54 12.31 25.50
CA ARG A 178 -29.68 12.02 24.62
C ARG A 178 -29.49 10.66 23.95
N LEU A 179 -28.36 10.46 23.28
CA LEU A 179 -28.03 9.20 22.59
C LEU A 179 -27.99 8.01 23.55
N TYR A 180 -27.45 8.20 24.75
CA TYR A 180 -27.40 7.14 25.77
C TYR A 180 -28.80 6.67 26.19
N LYS A 181 -29.78 7.57 26.25
CA LYS A 181 -31.18 7.23 26.57
C LYS A 181 -31.94 6.60 25.41
N GLU A 182 -31.51 6.82 24.17
CA GLU A 182 -32.11 6.20 22.98
C GLU A 182 -31.65 4.76 22.76
N LEU A 183 -30.51 4.38 23.36
CA LEU A 183 -29.90 3.05 23.25
C LEU A 183 -30.30 2.09 24.38
N LEU A 184 -30.96 2.58 25.44
CA LEU A 184 -31.47 1.81 26.59
C LEU A 184 -33.01 1.77 26.56
#